data_AF-A0A1S2LA74-F1
#
_entry.id   AF-A0A1S2LA74-F1
#
_cell.length_a   1.000
_cell.length_b   1.000
_cell.length_c   1.000
_cell.angle_alpha   90.00
_cell.angle_beta   90.00
_cell.angle_gamma   90.00
#
_symmetry.space_group_name_H-M   'P 1'
#
loop_
_entity.id
_entity.type
_entity.pdbx_description
1 polymer ?
#
loop_
_entity_poly.entity_id
_entity_poly.type
_entity_poly.pdbx_seq_one_letter_code
_entity_poly.pdbx_strand_id
1 'polypeptide(L)'
;MFYIREAADRKSEYIDLLKEVGSLSNLFSENPVPYLYYRAAENIFCRAFNAENLSRGDVSADAAKNKIGIGLKTFMHGNGKTLQKVAEFNKDANTFEGKEAEEIATIISEMRNDRLQFTERAYGLNEMIYHMVTREEGKFHLFEEPMDHIDLSSLKVLKRTKNAVSFKDRHAEYNFYIPKSTLFKRFITDKAIETFDVDILKDPFTHLLNKPEDTLYLVKEKEVKEETFDYVYLPLYSPNNGEVHISSGLNQWNAKGRKRHHDELYIPVPVWIHRDFKDFFPYQLGSGQTGTPFTLKLPDGIEYTAKICQENGKALMTNPNRLLGHWLLRHVLQIPVGKLVTIDMLESIGIDSVKLTKLSDNKFRIDFAKVGSYEQFENEFKDSKK
;
A
#
# COMPACT_ATOMS: atom_id res chain seq x y z
N MET A 1 9.83 14.95 13.57
CA MET A 1 8.52 14.67 14.17
C MET A 1 7.49 15.49 13.42
N PHE A 2 6.69 14.80 12.61
CA PHE A 2 5.62 15.33 11.77
C PHE A 2 4.57 16.02 12.65
N TYR A 3 4.06 15.33 13.67
CA TYR A 3 2.97 15.82 14.51
C TYR A 3 3.26 17.19 15.15
N ILE A 4 4.47 17.40 15.68
CA ILE A 4 4.84 18.67 16.34
C ILE A 4 4.74 19.87 15.39
N ARG A 5 5.00 19.65 14.09
CA ARG A 5 5.01 20.71 13.06
C ARG A 5 3.61 21.05 12.53
N GLU A 6 2.60 20.24 12.87
CA GLU A 6 1.23 20.46 12.40
C GLU A 6 0.52 21.59 13.18
N ALA A 7 -0.46 22.20 12.51
CA ALA A 7 -1.21 23.31 13.06
C ALA A 7 -2.03 22.89 14.30
N ALA A 8 -2.23 23.83 15.24
CA ALA A 8 -2.84 23.53 16.53
C ALA A 8 -4.29 23.04 16.41
N ASP A 9 -5.06 23.60 15.48
CA ASP A 9 -6.43 23.18 15.15
C ASP A 9 -6.46 21.72 14.66
N ARG A 10 -5.51 21.33 13.82
CA ARG A 10 -5.40 19.97 13.27
C ARG A 10 -5.02 18.93 14.33
N LYS A 11 -4.11 19.30 15.22
CA LYS A 11 -3.76 18.47 16.39
C LYS A 11 -4.94 18.31 17.34
N SER A 12 -5.69 19.40 17.60
CA SER A 12 -6.92 19.34 18.41
C SER A 12 -7.94 18.40 17.77
N GLU A 13 -8.24 18.59 16.47
CA GLU A 13 -9.18 17.71 15.76
C GLU A 13 -8.75 16.25 15.82
N TYR A 14 -7.46 15.96 15.65
CA TYR A 14 -6.93 14.60 15.74
C TYR A 14 -7.14 13.98 17.13
N ILE A 15 -6.81 14.71 18.20
CA ILE A 15 -7.00 14.25 19.58
C ILE A 15 -8.49 14.06 19.88
N ASP A 16 -9.32 15.01 19.50
CA ASP A 16 -10.77 14.96 19.75
C ASP A 16 -11.39 13.74 19.06
N LEU A 17 -11.05 13.50 17.78
CA LEU A 17 -11.52 12.31 17.06
C LEU A 17 -11.04 11.00 17.69
N LEU A 18 -9.78 10.94 18.16
CA LEU A 18 -9.26 9.77 18.87
C LEU A 18 -10.00 9.54 20.19
N LYS A 19 -10.24 10.60 20.97
CA LYS A 19 -11.01 10.53 22.22
C LYS A 19 -12.43 10.07 21.97
N GLU A 20 -13.11 10.63 20.99
CA GLU A 20 -14.48 10.25 20.63
C GLU A 20 -14.56 8.77 20.25
N VAL A 21 -13.68 8.29 19.38
CA VAL A 21 -13.66 6.86 19.01
C VAL A 21 -13.28 5.97 20.20
N GLY A 22 -12.31 6.38 21.01
CA GLY A 22 -11.90 5.67 22.22
C GLY A 22 -13.01 5.64 23.29
N SER A 23 -13.85 6.66 23.37
CA SER A 23 -14.97 6.72 24.32
C SER A 23 -16.00 5.61 24.08
N LEU A 24 -16.08 5.11 22.84
CA LEU A 24 -17.00 4.07 22.40
C LEU A 24 -16.50 2.64 22.70
N SER A 25 -15.44 2.48 23.51
CA SER A 25 -14.80 1.18 23.78
C SER A 25 -15.78 0.10 24.26
N ASN A 26 -16.75 0.47 25.11
CA ASN A 26 -17.77 -0.43 25.65
C ASN A 26 -18.75 -0.97 24.59
N LEU A 27 -18.68 -0.52 23.33
CA LEU A 27 -19.36 -1.21 22.22
C LEU A 27 -18.70 -2.55 21.88
N PHE A 28 -17.41 -2.70 22.17
CA PHE A 28 -16.59 -3.84 21.73
C PHE A 28 -16.02 -4.65 22.89
N SER A 29 -15.77 -4.02 24.04
CA SER A 29 -15.15 -4.66 25.21
C SER A 29 -15.39 -3.86 26.47
N GLU A 30 -15.55 -4.54 27.62
CA GLU A 30 -15.60 -3.92 28.96
C GLU A 30 -14.21 -3.60 29.54
N ASN A 31 -13.16 -3.61 28.71
CA ASN A 31 -11.80 -3.35 29.15
C ASN A 31 -11.61 -1.84 29.45
N PRO A 32 -10.97 -1.47 30.58
CA PRO A 32 -10.72 -0.07 30.90
C PRO A 32 -9.63 0.59 30.04
N VAL A 33 -8.90 -0.18 29.22
CA VAL A 33 -8.01 0.34 28.19
C VAL A 33 -8.84 0.68 26.95
N PRO A 34 -8.82 1.94 26.47
CA PRO A 34 -9.66 2.32 25.35
C PRO A 34 -9.30 1.52 24.08
N TYR A 35 -10.32 1.07 23.37
CA TYR A 35 -10.21 0.34 22.12
C TYR A 35 -10.08 1.32 20.94
N LEU A 36 -9.12 1.04 20.05
CA LEU A 36 -8.94 1.80 18.82
C LEU A 36 -8.65 0.83 17.67
N TYR A 37 -9.62 0.65 16.79
CA TYR A 37 -9.46 -0.16 15.60
C TYR A 37 -8.50 0.52 14.62
N TYR A 38 -7.59 -0.25 14.00
CA TYR A 38 -6.51 0.31 13.18
C TYR A 38 -7.03 1.12 11.98
N ARG A 39 -8.10 0.68 11.29
CA ARG A 39 -8.71 1.47 10.20
C ARG A 39 -9.35 2.77 10.69
N ALA A 40 -9.88 2.78 11.92
CA ALA A 40 -10.40 4.02 12.49
C ALA A 40 -9.23 5.00 12.74
N ALA A 41 -8.11 4.52 13.29
CA ALA A 41 -6.91 5.34 13.46
C ALA A 41 -6.37 5.90 12.13
N GLU A 42 -6.31 5.08 11.08
CA GLU A 42 -5.93 5.51 9.72
C GLU A 42 -6.82 6.62 9.18
N ASN A 43 -8.13 6.42 9.24
CA ASN A 43 -9.11 7.38 8.73
C ASN A 43 -9.10 8.68 9.54
N ILE A 44 -8.98 8.59 10.87
CA ILE A 44 -8.87 9.75 11.76
C ILE A 44 -7.61 10.56 11.44
N PHE A 45 -6.46 9.88 11.26
CA PHE A 45 -5.21 10.56 10.89
C PHE A 45 -5.33 11.26 9.53
N CYS A 46 -5.83 10.56 8.50
CA CYS A 46 -5.98 11.13 7.16
C CYS A 46 -6.93 12.33 7.16
N ARG A 47 -8.05 12.23 7.88
CA ARG A 47 -9.02 13.33 8.03
C ARG A 47 -8.41 14.52 8.74
N ALA A 48 -7.92 14.31 9.97
CA ALA A 48 -7.47 15.40 10.81
C ALA A 48 -6.32 16.17 10.17
N PHE A 49 -5.37 15.48 9.52
CA PHE A 49 -4.20 16.11 8.92
C PHE A 49 -4.34 16.42 7.42
N ASN A 50 -5.49 16.16 6.79
CA ASN A 50 -5.64 16.19 5.32
C ASN A 50 -4.52 15.38 4.62
N ALA A 51 -4.19 14.20 5.14
CA ALA A 51 -3.20 13.32 4.54
C ALA A 51 -3.83 12.43 3.46
N GLU A 52 -3.06 12.09 2.44
CA GLU A 52 -3.46 11.12 1.43
C GLU A 52 -3.49 9.72 2.05
N ASN A 53 -4.57 8.98 1.82
CA ASN A 53 -4.73 7.63 2.34
C ASN A 53 -4.12 6.60 1.38
N LEU A 54 -3.02 5.97 1.81
CA LEU A 54 -2.28 4.95 1.04
C LEU A 54 -2.62 3.51 1.47
N SER A 55 -3.42 3.34 2.52
CA SER A 55 -3.77 2.04 3.13
C SER A 55 -4.55 1.05 2.22
N ARG A 56 -4.83 1.43 0.98
CA ARG A 56 -5.46 0.61 -0.06
C ARG A 56 -4.44 0.01 -1.06
N GLY A 57 -3.18 0.44 -1.04
CA GLY A 57 -2.07 -0.17 -1.79
C GLY A 57 -1.24 -1.11 -0.90
N ASP A 58 -0.55 -2.10 -1.49
CA ASP A 58 0.41 -2.93 -0.74
C ASP A 58 1.76 -2.23 -0.59
N VAL A 59 1.75 -1.12 0.15
CA VAL A 59 2.90 -0.23 0.31
C VAL A 59 3.24 -0.06 1.78
N SER A 60 4.45 0.43 2.08
CA SER A 60 4.95 0.51 3.46
C SER A 60 4.38 1.67 4.28
N ALA A 61 3.69 2.62 3.65
CA ALA A 61 3.06 3.76 4.28
C ALA A 61 1.53 3.64 4.22
N ASP A 62 0.86 3.94 5.33
CA ASP A 62 -0.60 3.95 5.42
C ASP A 62 -1.19 5.30 5.01
N ALA A 63 -0.40 6.37 5.16
CA ALA A 63 -0.73 7.72 4.72
C ALA A 63 0.49 8.45 4.16
N ALA A 64 0.26 9.51 3.38
CA ALA A 64 1.31 10.41 2.92
C ALA A 64 0.88 11.88 3.02
N LYS A 65 1.82 12.75 3.40
CA LYS A 65 1.62 14.20 3.38
C LYS A 65 2.95 14.91 3.18
N ASN A 66 2.99 15.92 2.30
CA ASN A 66 4.18 16.74 2.06
C ASN A 66 5.45 15.91 1.76
N LYS A 67 5.32 14.83 0.98
CA LYS A 67 6.39 13.86 0.67
C LYS A 67 6.94 13.09 1.90
N ILE A 68 6.21 13.07 3.00
CA ILE A 68 6.48 12.20 4.15
C ILE A 68 5.49 11.03 4.08
N GLY A 69 6.01 9.80 4.07
CA GLY A 69 5.19 8.61 4.26
C GLY A 69 5.06 8.27 5.74
N ILE A 70 3.84 7.91 6.15
CA ILE A 70 3.49 7.63 7.54
C ILE A 70 2.99 6.19 7.65
N GLY A 71 3.72 5.35 8.39
CA GLY A 71 3.24 4.06 8.86
C GLY A 71 2.49 4.24 10.18
N LEU A 72 1.19 3.95 10.18
CA LEU A 72 0.31 4.11 11.33
C LEU A 72 0.26 2.81 12.14
N LYS A 73 0.50 2.93 13.45
CA LYS A 73 0.47 1.79 14.36
C LYS A 73 -0.38 2.09 15.58
N THR A 74 -1.20 1.12 15.97
CA THR A 74 -1.95 1.15 17.23
C THR A 74 -1.72 -0.14 17.99
N PHE A 75 -1.38 -0.05 19.27
CA PHE A 75 -1.11 -1.22 20.13
C PHE A 75 -1.20 -0.88 21.61
N MET A 76 -1.26 -1.92 22.46
CA MET A 76 -1.23 -1.76 23.92
C MET A 76 0.15 -1.26 24.36
N HIS A 77 0.19 -0.27 25.26
CA HIS A 77 1.44 0.33 25.73
C HIS A 77 2.32 -0.68 26.48
N GLY A 78 1.74 -1.43 27.43
CA GLY A 78 2.45 -2.45 28.19
C GLY A 78 3.65 -1.88 28.94
N ASN A 79 4.84 -2.44 28.71
CA ASN A 79 6.09 -2.00 29.32
C ASN A 79 6.90 -1.01 28.43
N GLY A 80 6.26 -0.41 27.44
CA GLY A 80 6.91 0.48 26.46
C GLY A 80 7.77 -0.25 25.42
N LYS A 81 7.81 -1.60 25.41
CA LYS A 81 8.66 -2.39 24.51
C LYS A 81 7.89 -3.50 23.82
N THR A 82 7.35 -3.21 22.64
CA THR A 82 6.42 -4.14 21.97
C THR A 82 6.92 -4.52 20.57
N LEU A 83 6.80 -5.81 20.23
CA LEU A 83 7.02 -6.28 18.86
C LEU A 83 5.75 -6.04 18.04
N GLN A 84 5.86 -5.28 16.95
CA GLN A 84 4.75 -5.02 16.02
C GLN A 84 5.15 -5.39 14.60
N LYS A 85 4.18 -5.86 13.81
CA LYS A 85 4.40 -6.23 12.41
C LYS A 85 4.79 -4.99 11.60
N VAL A 86 5.91 -5.08 10.88
CA VAL A 86 6.42 -4.03 9.98
C VAL A 86 6.52 -4.47 8.52
N ALA A 87 6.53 -5.78 8.25
CA ALA A 87 6.39 -6.31 6.91
C ALA A 87 5.87 -7.75 6.94
N GLU A 88 5.30 -8.17 5.81
CA GLU A 88 4.84 -9.52 5.52
C GLU A 88 5.26 -9.82 4.08
N PHE A 89 5.74 -11.04 3.84
CA PHE A 89 6.28 -11.43 2.54
C PHE A 89 5.49 -12.62 1.98
N ASN A 90 5.32 -12.68 0.67
CA ASN A 90 4.60 -13.77 0.00
C ASN A 90 5.52 -14.98 -0.26
N LYS A 91 6.45 -15.29 0.67
CA LYS A 91 7.36 -16.44 0.53
C LYS A 91 6.87 -17.63 1.33
N ASP A 92 6.88 -18.80 0.69
CA ASP A 92 6.66 -20.08 1.35
C ASP A 92 7.75 -20.32 2.41
N ALA A 93 7.38 -20.90 3.54
CA ALA A 93 8.30 -21.31 4.60
C ALA A 93 9.43 -22.22 4.09
N ASN A 94 9.16 -23.01 3.04
CA ASN A 94 10.14 -23.85 2.35
C ASN A 94 11.32 -23.04 1.78
N THR A 95 11.12 -21.75 1.47
CA THR A 95 12.19 -20.86 0.98
C THR A 95 13.33 -20.70 1.99
N PHE A 96 13.04 -20.89 3.27
CA PHE A 96 14.00 -20.72 4.37
C PHE A 96 14.50 -22.05 4.93
N GLU A 97 14.04 -23.17 4.38
CA GLU A 97 14.50 -24.49 4.78
C GLU A 97 15.99 -24.67 4.45
N GLY A 98 16.75 -25.19 5.41
CA GLY A 98 18.20 -25.37 5.27
C GLY A 98 19.05 -24.10 5.28
N LYS A 99 18.47 -22.89 5.31
CA LYS A 99 19.22 -21.63 5.39
C LYS A 99 19.66 -21.31 6.81
N GLU A 100 20.87 -20.76 6.97
CA GLU A 100 21.40 -20.31 8.28
C GLU A 100 20.72 -19.03 8.77
N ALA A 101 20.84 -18.73 10.07
CA ALA A 101 20.10 -17.61 10.68
C ALA A 101 20.51 -16.25 10.10
N GLU A 102 21.81 -16.11 9.83
CA GLU A 102 22.45 -14.94 9.24
C GLU A 102 21.94 -14.73 7.81
N GLU A 103 21.85 -15.80 7.03
CA GLU A 103 21.33 -15.75 5.67
C GLU A 103 19.86 -15.31 5.65
N ILE A 104 19.03 -15.88 6.53
CA ILE A 104 17.62 -15.48 6.66
C ILE A 104 17.52 -14.00 7.07
N ALA A 105 18.28 -13.57 8.07
CA ALA A 105 18.25 -12.18 8.54
C ALA A 105 18.64 -11.20 7.41
N THR A 106 19.67 -11.51 6.62
CA THR A 106 20.08 -10.71 5.47
C THR A 106 18.98 -10.63 4.41
N ILE A 107 18.46 -11.77 3.96
CA ILE A 107 17.40 -11.83 2.94
C ILE A 107 16.17 -11.01 3.37
N ILE A 108 15.72 -11.17 4.61
CA ILE A 108 14.54 -10.47 5.12
C ILE A 108 14.79 -8.97 5.26
N SER A 109 16.02 -8.59 5.62
CA SER A 109 16.40 -7.19 5.74
C SER A 109 16.47 -6.50 4.39
N GLU A 110 17.05 -7.15 3.38
CA GLU A 110 17.07 -6.68 1.99
C GLU A 110 15.64 -6.52 1.46
N MET A 111 14.79 -7.54 1.60
CA MET A 111 13.40 -7.48 1.16
C MET A 111 12.60 -6.36 1.85
N ARG A 112 12.82 -6.13 3.15
CA ARG A 112 12.18 -5.01 3.87
C ARG A 112 12.63 -3.66 3.31
N ASN A 113 13.92 -3.50 3.06
CA ASN A 113 14.49 -2.28 2.51
C ASN A 113 14.01 -2.02 1.09
N ASP A 114 13.97 -3.05 0.24
CA ASP A 114 13.46 -2.93 -1.13
C ASP A 114 12.01 -2.46 -1.14
N ARG A 115 11.16 -2.97 -0.23
CA ARG A 115 9.77 -2.52 -0.08
C ARG A 115 9.65 -1.06 0.40
N LEU A 116 10.54 -0.62 1.29
CA LEU A 116 10.59 0.79 1.73
C LEU A 116 10.94 1.68 0.56
N GLN A 117 12.05 1.41 -0.11
CA GLN A 117 12.51 2.23 -1.22
C GLN A 117 11.53 2.20 -2.39
N PHE A 118 10.89 1.06 -2.66
CA PHE A 118 9.81 0.99 -3.65
C PHE A 118 8.68 1.97 -3.29
N THR A 119 8.25 1.99 -2.04
CA THR A 119 7.18 2.90 -1.57
C THR A 119 7.60 4.36 -1.72
N GLU A 120 8.84 4.69 -1.32
CA GLU A 120 9.38 6.04 -1.47
C GLU A 120 9.35 6.51 -2.92
N ARG A 121 9.84 5.69 -3.85
CA ARG A 121 9.90 6.04 -5.28
C ARG A 121 8.52 6.05 -5.92
N ALA A 122 7.65 5.10 -5.58
CA ALA A 122 6.31 5.00 -6.14
C ALA A 122 5.47 6.26 -5.88
N TYR A 123 5.60 6.83 -4.67
CA TYR A 123 4.80 7.98 -4.21
C TYR A 123 5.60 9.28 -4.08
N GLY A 124 6.85 9.31 -4.55
CA GLY A 124 7.71 10.50 -4.50
C GLY A 124 7.98 11.02 -3.08
N LEU A 125 8.18 10.10 -2.13
CA LEU A 125 8.43 10.39 -0.72
C LEU A 125 9.92 10.58 -0.46
N ASN A 126 10.24 11.50 0.45
CA ASN A 126 11.60 11.85 0.85
C ASN A 126 11.94 11.39 2.27
N GLU A 127 10.92 11.14 3.10
CA GLU A 127 11.06 10.74 4.49
C GLU A 127 9.96 9.73 4.82
N MET A 128 10.28 8.75 5.65
CA MET A 128 9.34 7.75 6.14
C MET A 128 9.38 7.74 7.66
N ILE A 129 8.21 7.76 8.32
CA ILE A 129 8.10 7.72 9.78
C ILE A 129 7.05 6.71 10.22
N TYR A 130 7.21 6.18 11.42
CA TYR A 130 6.09 5.58 12.15
C TYR A 130 5.40 6.65 12.99
N HIS A 131 4.08 6.70 12.93
CA HIS A 131 3.24 7.44 13.88
C HIS A 131 2.41 6.43 14.66
N MET A 132 2.57 6.42 15.98
CA MET A 132 2.04 5.37 16.85
C MET A 132 1.08 5.94 17.87
N VAL A 133 -0.09 5.31 18.02
CA VAL A 133 -1.03 5.53 19.12
C VAL A 133 -0.96 4.32 20.04
N THR A 134 -0.32 4.45 21.20
CA THR A 134 -0.33 3.37 22.20
C THR A 134 -1.42 3.60 23.22
N ARG A 135 -1.95 2.50 23.76
CA ARG A 135 -3.16 2.48 24.60
C ARG A 135 -2.84 1.94 25.98
N GLU A 136 -3.17 2.69 27.01
CA GLU A 136 -3.13 2.26 28.42
C GLU A 136 -4.47 2.59 29.09
N GLU A 137 -4.63 2.22 30.35
CA GLU A 137 -5.87 2.44 31.09
C GLU A 137 -6.27 3.92 31.08
N GLY A 138 -7.46 4.20 30.50
CA GLY A 138 -8.01 5.55 30.38
C GLY A 138 -7.22 6.53 29.51
N LYS A 139 -6.20 6.10 28.75
CA LYS A 139 -5.30 7.04 28.05
C LYS A 139 -4.81 6.56 26.70
N PHE A 140 -4.51 7.53 25.84
CA PHE A 140 -3.71 7.35 24.64
C PHE A 140 -2.41 8.15 24.72
N HIS A 141 -1.38 7.60 24.08
CA HIS A 141 -0.07 8.25 23.92
C HIS A 141 0.34 8.26 22.46
N LEU A 142 0.84 9.40 22.01
CA LEU A 142 1.37 9.58 20.66
C LEU A 142 2.89 9.49 20.65
N PHE A 143 3.43 8.76 19.68
CA PHE A 143 4.86 8.66 19.43
C PHE A 143 5.14 8.79 17.94
N GLU A 144 6.34 9.25 17.61
CA GLU A 144 6.87 9.19 16.27
C GLU A 144 8.35 8.80 16.31
N GLU A 145 8.74 7.93 15.38
CA GLU A 145 10.14 7.59 15.13
C GLU A 145 10.38 7.46 13.62
N PRO A 146 11.63 7.64 13.15
CA PRO A 146 11.99 7.33 11.76
C PRO A 146 11.66 5.88 11.39
N MET A 147 11.18 5.68 10.16
CA MET A 147 11.03 4.36 9.56
C MET A 147 12.31 4.03 8.78
N ASP A 148 13.40 3.82 9.52
CA ASP A 148 14.72 3.59 8.92
C ASP A 148 14.80 2.27 8.14
N HIS A 149 15.64 2.27 7.10
CA HIS A 149 16.15 1.05 6.49
C HIS A 149 16.93 0.23 7.51
N ILE A 150 16.82 -1.10 7.43
CA ILE A 150 17.63 -2.02 8.22
C ILE A 150 19.09 -1.89 7.77
N ASP A 151 19.98 -1.59 8.69
CA ASP A 151 21.41 -1.45 8.42
C ASP A 151 22.09 -2.81 8.33
N LEU A 152 22.24 -3.30 7.09
CA LEU A 152 22.89 -4.58 6.80
C LEU A 152 24.33 -4.68 7.34
N SER A 153 25.03 -3.55 7.47
CA SER A 153 26.44 -3.54 7.92
C SER A 153 26.59 -3.81 9.41
N SER A 154 25.57 -3.52 10.22
CA SER A 154 25.54 -3.75 11.66
C SER A 154 24.63 -4.92 12.06
N LEU A 155 24.15 -5.68 11.08
CA LEU A 155 23.24 -6.80 11.29
C LEU A 155 23.87 -7.88 12.16
N LYS A 156 23.17 -8.24 13.24
CA LYS A 156 23.61 -9.27 14.19
C LYS A 156 22.45 -10.18 14.58
N VAL A 157 22.60 -11.47 14.30
CA VAL A 157 21.68 -12.50 14.80
C VAL A 157 21.79 -12.59 16.31
N LEU A 158 20.64 -12.63 16.97
CA LEU A 158 20.52 -12.78 18.42
C LEU A 158 20.13 -14.19 18.80
N LYS A 159 19.16 -14.77 18.06
CA LYS A 159 18.60 -16.08 18.37
C LYS A 159 17.94 -16.70 17.14
N ARG A 160 18.15 -18.00 16.94
CA ARG A 160 17.35 -18.84 16.03
C ARG A 160 16.51 -19.83 16.83
N THR A 161 15.27 -20.02 16.41
CA THR A 161 14.40 -21.11 16.85
C THR A 161 13.86 -21.85 15.63
N LYS A 162 13.09 -22.92 15.82
CA LYS A 162 12.43 -23.64 14.72
C LYS A 162 11.58 -22.72 13.83
N ASN A 163 10.89 -21.75 14.43
CA ASN A 163 9.88 -20.95 13.74
C ASN A 163 10.24 -19.46 13.59
N ALA A 164 11.37 -19.03 14.14
CA ALA A 164 11.71 -17.61 14.16
C ALA A 164 13.20 -17.34 14.22
N VAL A 165 13.61 -16.21 13.62
CA VAL A 165 14.95 -15.64 13.70
C VAL A 165 14.84 -14.25 14.32
N SER A 166 15.47 -14.05 15.48
CA SER A 166 15.61 -12.74 16.12
C SER A 166 16.99 -12.18 15.80
N PHE A 167 17.02 -10.93 15.36
CA PHE A 167 18.24 -10.22 14.98
C PHE A 167 18.10 -8.74 15.30
N LYS A 168 19.18 -7.98 15.20
CA LYS A 168 19.17 -6.53 15.37
C LYS A 168 20.15 -5.88 14.41
N ASP A 169 19.99 -4.59 14.22
CA ASP A 169 21.00 -3.70 13.66
C ASP A 169 21.35 -2.62 14.69
N ARG A 170 21.96 -1.51 14.25
CA ARG A 170 22.23 -0.34 15.09
C ARG A 170 20.97 0.46 15.48
N HIS A 171 19.86 0.28 14.78
CA HIS A 171 18.63 1.07 14.95
C HIS A 171 17.61 0.36 15.83
N ALA A 172 17.37 -0.94 15.60
CA ALA A 172 16.29 -1.67 16.28
C ALA A 172 16.54 -3.18 16.38
N GLU A 173 15.70 -3.82 17.19
CA GLU A 173 15.58 -5.27 17.26
C GLU A 173 14.42 -5.76 16.40
N TYR A 174 14.61 -6.92 15.78
CA TYR A 174 13.67 -7.54 14.88
C TYR A 174 13.44 -9.01 15.24
N ASN A 175 12.26 -9.50 14.88
CA ASN A 175 11.94 -10.92 14.95
C ASN A 175 11.18 -11.33 13.69
N PHE A 176 11.79 -12.18 12.87
CA PHE A 176 11.15 -12.77 11.71
C PHE A 176 10.47 -14.08 12.10
N TYR A 177 9.16 -14.19 11.87
CA TYR A 177 8.37 -15.39 12.09
C TYR A 177 8.16 -16.13 10.77
N ILE A 178 8.86 -17.25 10.61
CA ILE A 178 8.98 -18.02 9.36
C ILE A 178 7.62 -18.54 8.88
N PRO A 179 6.76 -19.17 9.72
CA PRO A 179 5.52 -19.78 9.22
C PRO A 179 4.51 -18.80 8.63
N LYS A 180 4.54 -17.53 9.03
CA LYS A 180 3.68 -16.47 8.44
C LYS A 180 4.49 -15.51 7.57
N SER A 181 5.76 -15.80 7.32
CA SER A 181 6.67 -14.94 6.57
C SER A 181 6.55 -13.46 6.99
N THR A 182 6.54 -13.23 8.31
CA THR A 182 6.20 -11.91 8.89
C THR A 182 7.37 -11.35 9.69
N LEU A 183 7.77 -10.11 9.40
CA LEU A 183 8.79 -9.38 10.14
C LEU A 183 8.16 -8.47 11.19
N PHE A 184 8.62 -8.61 12.43
CA PHE A 184 8.28 -7.73 13.54
C PHE A 184 9.48 -6.85 13.90
N LYS A 185 9.23 -5.58 14.20
CA LYS A 185 10.19 -4.64 14.81
C LYS A 185 9.80 -4.40 16.27
N ARG A 186 10.78 -4.26 17.14
CA ARG A 186 10.58 -3.77 18.50
C ARG A 186 10.45 -2.25 18.49
N PHE A 187 9.31 -1.76 18.92
CA PHE A 187 9.06 -0.35 19.17
C PHE A 187 9.37 -0.03 20.63
N ILE A 188 10.04 1.10 20.86
CA ILE A 188 10.38 1.61 22.19
C ILE A 188 9.60 2.91 22.40
N THR A 189 8.61 2.88 23.28
CA THR A 189 7.65 3.96 23.50
C THR A 189 7.79 4.53 24.91
N ASP A 190 9.00 4.94 25.29
CA ASP A 190 9.31 5.43 26.65
C ASP A 190 8.95 6.92 26.86
N LYS A 191 8.99 7.74 25.80
CA LYS A 191 8.73 9.20 25.88
C LYS A 191 7.69 9.62 24.86
N ALA A 192 6.45 9.81 25.32
CA ALA A 192 5.35 10.25 24.49
C ALA A 192 5.57 11.70 24.02
N ILE A 193 5.20 11.97 22.78
CA ILE A 193 5.11 13.33 22.24
C ILE A 193 3.93 14.06 22.89
N GLU A 194 2.82 13.35 23.03
CA GLU A 194 1.62 13.83 23.68
C GLU A 194 0.89 12.68 24.35
N THR A 195 0.22 12.97 25.45
CA THR A 195 -0.60 12.03 26.22
C THR A 195 -1.88 12.72 26.60
N PHE A 196 -3.00 12.02 26.47
CA PHE A 196 -4.29 12.55 26.82
C PHE A 196 -5.22 11.45 27.33
N ASP A 197 -6.10 11.85 28.26
CA ASP A 197 -7.10 10.98 28.85
C ASP A 197 -8.25 10.73 27.86
N VAL A 198 -8.85 9.56 27.98
CA VAL A 198 -9.98 9.06 27.20
C VAL A 198 -11.04 8.54 28.16
N ASP A 199 -12.13 9.29 28.29
CA ASP A 199 -13.27 8.88 29.09
C ASP A 199 -14.11 7.85 28.33
N ILE A 200 -14.18 6.62 28.84
CA ILE A 200 -14.99 5.56 28.24
C ILE A 200 -16.45 5.72 28.70
N LEU A 201 -17.37 5.82 27.73
CA LEU A 201 -18.80 5.92 28.01
C LEU A 201 -19.30 4.63 28.67
N LYS A 202 -19.98 4.79 29.81
CA LYS A 202 -20.63 3.65 30.51
C LYS A 202 -21.68 2.98 29.64
N ASP A 203 -22.47 3.77 28.91
CA ASP A 203 -23.48 3.30 27.97
C ASP A 203 -23.31 4.04 26.63
N PRO A 204 -22.47 3.53 25.72
CA PRO A 204 -22.26 4.13 24.41
C PRO A 204 -23.51 4.01 23.51
N PHE A 205 -24.41 3.05 23.76
CA PHE A 205 -25.62 2.87 22.93
C PHE A 205 -26.59 4.03 23.12
N THR A 206 -26.84 4.46 24.35
CA THR A 206 -27.67 5.64 24.62
C THR A 206 -27.09 6.90 23.97
N HIS A 207 -25.76 7.07 24.00
CA HIS A 207 -25.11 8.18 23.32
C HIS A 207 -25.32 8.14 21.78
N LEU A 208 -25.25 6.95 21.18
CA LEU A 208 -25.49 6.79 19.73
C LEU A 208 -26.96 7.00 19.34
N LEU A 209 -27.91 6.57 20.17
CA LEU A 209 -29.35 6.70 19.92
C LEU A 209 -29.85 8.15 20.05
N ASN A 210 -29.20 8.97 20.87
CA ASN A 210 -29.59 10.37 21.10
C ASN A 210 -29.11 11.35 20.02
N LYS A 211 -28.63 10.86 18.87
CA LYS A 211 -28.16 11.72 17.78
C LYS A 211 -29.35 12.31 16.99
N PRO A 212 -29.29 13.58 16.55
CA PRO A 212 -30.34 14.17 15.73
C PRO A 212 -30.54 13.35 14.44
N GLU A 213 -31.80 13.02 14.12
CA GLU A 213 -32.16 12.23 12.93
C GLU A 213 -31.54 12.81 11.64
N ASP A 214 -31.42 14.14 11.54
CA ASP A 214 -30.86 14.85 10.39
C ASP A 214 -29.36 14.61 10.12
N THR A 215 -28.65 13.94 11.04
CA THR A 215 -27.21 13.60 10.88
C THR A 215 -26.97 12.20 10.31
N LEU A 216 -28.01 11.37 10.23
CA LEU A 216 -27.93 9.99 9.78
C LEU A 216 -28.55 9.87 8.40
N TYR A 217 -27.76 9.42 7.43
CA TYR A 217 -28.28 8.99 6.15
C TYR A 217 -28.04 7.49 6.00
N LEU A 218 -29.02 6.79 5.44
CA LEU A 218 -28.85 5.40 5.06
C LEU A 218 -27.72 5.32 4.04
N VAL A 219 -26.61 4.71 4.43
CA VAL A 219 -25.68 4.14 3.47
C VAL A 219 -26.39 2.93 2.87
N LYS A 220 -27.20 3.15 1.83
CA LYS A 220 -27.54 2.07 0.90
C LYS A 220 -26.23 1.43 0.46
N GLU A 221 -26.21 0.11 0.23
CA GLU A 221 -25.08 -0.52 -0.48
C GLU A 221 -24.67 0.40 -1.64
N LYS A 222 -23.42 0.84 -1.57
CA LYS A 222 -23.00 2.22 -1.83
C LYS A 222 -23.33 2.76 -3.23
N GLU A 223 -24.32 3.66 -3.32
CA GLU A 223 -24.11 4.99 -3.91
C GLU A 223 -23.48 5.88 -2.83
N VAL A 224 -22.22 5.63 -2.51
CA VAL A 224 -21.45 6.58 -1.71
C VAL A 224 -20.88 7.59 -2.67
N LYS A 225 -21.32 8.84 -2.59
CA LYS A 225 -20.62 9.99 -3.20
C LYS A 225 -19.28 10.30 -2.48
N GLU A 226 -18.45 9.28 -2.22
CA GLU A 226 -17.07 9.40 -2.67
C GLU A 226 -17.19 9.47 -4.19
N GLU A 227 -16.33 10.15 -4.93
CA GLU A 227 -16.34 9.96 -6.37
C GLU A 227 -16.10 8.45 -6.63
N THR A 228 -17.17 7.67 -6.86
CA THR A 228 -17.11 6.23 -7.20
C THR A 228 -16.63 6.19 -8.63
N PHE A 229 -15.37 6.51 -8.79
CA PHE A 229 -14.68 6.34 -10.02
C PHE A 229 -14.68 4.87 -10.35
N ASP A 230 -15.13 4.54 -11.55
CA ASP A 230 -14.95 3.21 -12.09
C ASP A 230 -13.47 2.83 -11.98
N TYR A 231 -13.20 1.56 -11.70
CA TYR A 231 -11.83 1.07 -11.64
C TYR A 231 -11.71 -0.32 -12.23
N VAL A 232 -10.50 -0.64 -12.69
CA VAL A 232 -10.12 -1.98 -13.12
C VAL A 232 -8.72 -2.29 -12.60
N TYR A 233 -8.44 -3.59 -12.40
CA TYR A 233 -7.07 -4.05 -12.20
C TYR A 233 -6.51 -4.55 -13.53
N LEU A 234 -5.27 -4.17 -13.84
CA LEU A 234 -4.51 -4.68 -14.98
C LEU A 234 -3.29 -5.45 -14.48
N PRO A 235 -3.05 -6.66 -15.00
CA PRO A 235 -1.93 -7.48 -14.58
C PRO A 235 -0.62 -6.90 -15.15
N LEU A 236 0.46 -6.98 -14.37
CA LEU A 236 1.82 -6.69 -14.84
C LEU A 236 2.51 -7.93 -15.42
N TYR A 237 1.79 -9.06 -15.46
CA TYR A 237 2.18 -10.36 -16.00
C TYR A 237 1.13 -10.87 -17.00
N SER A 238 1.31 -12.07 -17.54
CA SER A 238 0.33 -12.74 -18.39
C SER A 238 -0.61 -13.63 -17.57
N PRO A 239 -1.92 -13.31 -17.46
CA PRO A 239 -2.89 -14.12 -16.71
C PRO A 239 -2.99 -15.58 -17.15
N ASN A 240 -2.67 -15.88 -18.42
CA ASN A 240 -2.81 -17.21 -18.97
C ASN A 240 -1.83 -18.23 -18.38
N ASN A 241 -0.65 -17.77 -17.93
CA ASN A 241 0.41 -18.64 -17.43
C ASN A 241 1.09 -18.12 -16.16
N GLY A 242 0.66 -16.99 -15.61
CA GLY A 242 1.23 -16.42 -14.39
C GLY A 242 2.62 -15.79 -14.57
N GLU A 243 3.12 -15.65 -15.79
CA GLU A 243 4.51 -15.25 -16.04
C GLU A 243 4.62 -13.86 -16.68
N VAL A 244 5.73 -13.17 -16.40
CA VAL A 244 6.14 -12.00 -17.17
C VAL A 244 6.91 -12.49 -18.41
N HIS A 245 6.30 -12.36 -19.58
CA HIS A 245 6.89 -12.85 -20.83
C HIS A 245 8.20 -12.14 -21.17
N ILE A 246 9.15 -12.86 -21.77
CA ILE A 246 10.52 -12.35 -22.04
C ILE A 246 10.61 -11.26 -23.11
N SER A 247 9.55 -11.05 -23.91
CA SER A 247 9.55 -10.13 -25.06
C SER A 247 8.22 -9.40 -25.26
N SER A 248 7.37 -9.35 -24.24
CA SER A 248 6.04 -8.73 -24.26
C SER A 248 5.78 -8.00 -22.94
N GLY A 249 4.73 -7.17 -22.90
CA GLY A 249 4.37 -6.40 -21.72
C GLY A 249 5.55 -5.56 -21.20
N LEU A 250 5.96 -5.82 -19.96
CA LEU A 250 7.08 -5.15 -19.29
C LEU A 250 8.44 -5.36 -19.98
N ASN A 251 8.63 -6.49 -20.66
CA ASN A 251 9.86 -6.80 -21.38
C ASN A 251 9.76 -6.54 -22.90
N GLN A 252 8.81 -5.70 -23.36
CA GLN A 252 8.66 -5.40 -24.80
C GLN A 252 9.95 -4.83 -25.42
N TRP A 253 10.77 -4.11 -24.67
CA TRP A 253 12.08 -3.62 -25.11
C TRP A 253 12.99 -4.74 -25.64
N ASN A 254 12.79 -6.00 -25.21
CA ASN A 254 13.53 -7.18 -25.64
C ASN A 254 12.92 -7.90 -26.86
N ALA A 255 11.82 -7.39 -27.43
CA ALA A 255 11.18 -8.03 -28.58
C ALA A 255 12.04 -7.97 -29.85
N LYS A 256 11.96 -9.03 -30.66
CA LYS A 256 12.58 -9.08 -31.99
C LYS A 256 11.92 -8.09 -32.96
N GLY A 257 12.59 -7.77 -34.06
CA GLY A 257 12.11 -6.83 -35.07
C GLY A 257 12.84 -5.48 -34.98
N ARG A 258 12.10 -4.36 -35.00
CA ARG A 258 12.72 -3.03 -34.95
C ARG A 258 13.55 -2.83 -33.69
N LYS A 259 14.58 -1.98 -33.79
CA LYS A 259 15.29 -1.48 -32.60
C LYS A 259 14.29 -0.77 -31.70
N ARG A 260 14.26 -1.17 -30.43
CA ARG A 260 13.42 -0.59 -29.39
C ARG A 260 14.28 0.16 -28.39
N HIS A 261 13.73 1.22 -27.82
CA HIS A 261 14.33 1.86 -26.65
C HIS A 261 14.25 0.90 -25.46
N HIS A 262 15.24 0.94 -24.56
CA HIS A 262 15.28 0.06 -23.38
C HIS A 262 14.13 0.27 -22.39
N ASP A 263 13.38 1.37 -22.54
CA ASP A 263 12.25 1.74 -21.69
C ASP A 263 10.91 1.56 -22.42
N GLU A 264 10.91 0.93 -23.60
CA GLU A 264 9.67 0.57 -24.28
C GLU A 264 8.97 -0.59 -23.57
N LEU A 265 7.75 -0.34 -23.11
CA LEU A 265 6.85 -1.35 -22.56
C LEU A 265 5.39 -0.99 -22.78
N TYR A 266 4.51 -1.94 -22.51
CA TYR A 266 3.09 -1.68 -22.27
C TYR A 266 2.59 -2.46 -21.07
N ILE A 267 1.53 -1.97 -20.44
CA ILE A 267 0.77 -2.73 -19.46
C ILE A 267 -0.31 -3.52 -20.22
N PRO A 268 -0.36 -4.86 -20.09
CA PRO A 268 -1.40 -5.67 -20.71
C PRO A 268 -2.80 -5.24 -20.30
N VAL A 269 -3.71 -5.18 -21.27
CA VAL A 269 -5.15 -5.02 -21.03
C VAL A 269 -5.84 -6.30 -21.51
N PRO A 270 -6.25 -7.20 -20.59
CA PRO A 270 -7.00 -8.38 -20.95
C PRO A 270 -8.28 -8.03 -21.72
N VAL A 271 -8.59 -8.77 -22.79
CA VAL A 271 -9.71 -8.44 -23.69
C VAL A 271 -11.07 -8.41 -22.97
N TRP A 272 -11.23 -9.20 -21.90
CA TRP A 272 -12.46 -9.25 -21.13
C TRP A 272 -12.75 -7.93 -20.41
N ILE A 273 -11.73 -7.13 -20.08
CA ILE A 273 -11.91 -5.78 -19.51
C ILE A 273 -12.71 -4.92 -20.47
N HIS A 274 -12.35 -4.89 -21.76
CA HIS A 274 -13.08 -4.12 -22.77
C HIS A 274 -14.52 -4.64 -23.00
N ARG A 275 -14.75 -5.94 -22.78
CA ARG A 275 -16.05 -6.59 -22.98
C ARG A 275 -17.02 -6.29 -21.83
N ASP A 276 -16.54 -6.42 -20.58
CA ASP A 276 -17.35 -6.43 -19.36
C ASP A 276 -17.39 -5.03 -18.69
N PHE A 277 -16.40 -4.18 -19.00
CA PHE A 277 -16.31 -2.76 -18.62
C PHE A 277 -16.28 -1.86 -19.87
N LYS A 278 -17.38 -1.88 -20.63
CA LYS A 278 -17.58 -0.99 -21.78
C LYS A 278 -17.39 0.46 -21.37
N ASP A 279 -16.79 1.25 -22.26
CA ASP A 279 -16.54 2.69 -22.06
C ASP A 279 -15.61 3.06 -20.89
N PHE A 280 -14.98 2.07 -20.24
CA PHE A 280 -13.98 2.33 -19.22
C PHE A 280 -12.79 3.09 -19.82
N PHE A 281 -12.25 2.62 -20.95
CA PHE A 281 -11.25 3.34 -21.72
C PHE A 281 -11.90 4.07 -22.91
N PRO A 282 -11.29 5.17 -23.41
CA PRO A 282 -11.68 5.79 -24.67
C PRO A 282 -11.21 4.94 -25.88
N TYR A 283 -11.74 3.72 -25.98
CA TYR A 283 -11.39 2.71 -26.97
C TYR A 283 -12.59 1.82 -27.26
N GLN A 284 -12.80 1.49 -28.55
CA GLN A 284 -13.85 0.60 -29.00
C GLN A 284 -13.27 -0.73 -29.51
N LEU A 285 -13.61 -1.83 -28.83
CA LEU A 285 -13.19 -3.18 -29.21
C LEU A 285 -13.69 -3.55 -30.62
N GLY A 286 -12.79 -4.09 -31.46
CA GLY A 286 -13.12 -4.51 -32.82
C GLY A 286 -13.19 -3.38 -33.86
N SER A 287 -12.94 -2.12 -33.47
CA SER A 287 -12.93 -0.97 -34.40
C SER A 287 -11.78 -1.01 -35.42
N GLY A 288 -10.73 -1.81 -35.17
CA GLY A 288 -9.48 -1.80 -35.94
C GLY A 288 -8.61 -0.56 -35.72
N GLN A 289 -9.03 0.37 -34.86
CA GLN A 289 -8.33 1.61 -34.55
C GLN A 289 -7.76 1.59 -33.12
N THR A 290 -6.72 2.39 -32.87
CA THR A 290 -6.25 2.62 -31.49
C THR A 290 -7.18 3.57 -30.75
N GLY A 291 -7.18 3.52 -29.42
CA GLY A 291 -7.97 4.43 -28.59
C GLY A 291 -7.50 5.88 -28.66
N THR A 292 -8.38 6.79 -28.24
CA THR A 292 -8.07 8.22 -28.11
C THR A 292 -7.11 8.45 -26.95
N PRO A 293 -6.12 9.35 -27.08
CA PRO A 293 -5.23 9.70 -25.98
C PRO A 293 -5.96 10.28 -24.77
N PHE A 294 -5.50 9.91 -23.57
CA PHE A 294 -6.00 10.40 -22.30
C PHE A 294 -4.85 10.71 -21.33
N THR A 295 -5.17 11.41 -20.24
CA THR A 295 -4.22 11.73 -19.17
C THR A 295 -4.13 10.58 -18.19
N LEU A 296 -2.92 10.11 -17.90
CA LEU A 296 -2.61 9.11 -16.90
C LEU A 296 -1.80 9.75 -15.77
N LYS A 297 -2.42 9.92 -14.61
CA LYS A 297 -1.80 10.44 -13.39
C LYS A 297 -1.16 9.29 -12.60
N LEU A 298 0.14 9.40 -12.35
CA LEU A 298 0.94 8.48 -11.55
C LEU A 298 0.77 8.74 -10.03
N PRO A 299 1.17 7.81 -9.16
CA PRO A 299 1.03 7.98 -7.71
C PRO A 299 1.88 9.11 -7.13
N ASP A 300 3.03 9.41 -7.75
CA ASP A 300 3.89 10.56 -7.41
C ASP A 300 3.32 11.92 -7.88
N GLY A 301 2.17 11.91 -8.57
CA GLY A 301 1.48 13.08 -9.09
C GLY A 301 1.87 13.50 -10.50
N ILE A 302 2.86 12.86 -11.14
CA ILE A 302 3.23 13.14 -12.53
C ILE A 302 2.10 12.71 -13.47
N GLU A 303 1.87 13.48 -14.54
CA GLU A 303 0.85 13.16 -15.54
C GLU A 303 1.50 12.89 -16.91
N TYR A 304 1.14 11.74 -17.51
CA TYR A 304 1.54 11.35 -18.85
C TYR A 304 0.36 11.31 -19.81
N THR A 305 0.60 11.54 -21.09
CA THR A 305 -0.35 11.17 -22.13
C THR A 305 -0.25 9.67 -22.41
N ALA A 306 -1.34 8.94 -22.28
CA ALA A 306 -1.45 7.50 -22.53
C ALA A 306 -2.56 7.18 -23.53
N LYS A 307 -2.54 5.98 -24.09
CA LYS A 307 -3.60 5.47 -24.98
C LYS A 307 -3.64 3.94 -25.00
N ILE A 308 -4.81 3.41 -25.36
CA ILE A 308 -5.00 1.98 -25.66
C ILE A 308 -4.56 1.72 -27.10
N CYS A 309 -3.71 0.71 -27.30
CA CYS A 309 -3.03 0.42 -28.56
C CYS A 309 -3.00 -1.08 -28.87
N GLN A 310 -2.50 -1.36 -30.07
CA GLN A 310 -2.31 -2.71 -30.63
C GLN A 310 -3.61 -3.47 -30.89
N GLU A 311 -3.47 -4.64 -31.51
CA GLU A 311 -4.58 -5.55 -31.82
C GLU A 311 -5.44 -5.82 -30.58
N ASN A 312 -6.75 -5.68 -30.75
CA ASN A 312 -7.77 -5.82 -29.71
C ASN A 312 -7.59 -4.90 -28.49
N GLY A 313 -6.80 -3.82 -28.60
CA GLY A 313 -6.61 -2.87 -27.52
C GLY A 313 -5.86 -3.46 -26.33
N LYS A 314 -4.98 -4.43 -26.58
CA LYS A 314 -4.28 -5.21 -25.55
C LYS A 314 -3.19 -4.45 -24.81
N ALA A 315 -2.86 -3.22 -25.22
CA ALA A 315 -1.71 -2.49 -24.72
C ALA A 315 -2.07 -1.08 -24.23
N LEU A 316 -1.88 -0.83 -22.93
CA LEU A 316 -1.81 0.53 -22.38
C LEU A 316 -0.37 1.06 -22.54
N MET A 317 -0.20 2.15 -23.28
CA MET A 317 1.10 2.75 -23.61
C MET A 317 1.09 4.27 -23.40
N THR A 318 2.24 4.85 -23.10
CA THR A 318 2.42 6.32 -23.06
C THR A 318 2.90 6.88 -24.40
N ASN A 319 2.79 8.20 -24.57
CA ASN A 319 3.43 8.94 -25.64
C ASN A 319 4.42 9.98 -25.08
N PRO A 320 5.74 9.86 -25.33
CA PRO A 320 6.39 8.78 -26.07
C PRO A 320 6.29 7.43 -25.34
N ASN A 321 6.42 6.33 -26.10
CA ASN A 321 6.32 4.94 -25.61
C ASN A 321 7.55 4.51 -24.78
N ARG A 322 8.05 5.41 -23.94
CA ARG A 322 9.17 5.18 -23.03
C ARG A 322 8.94 5.78 -21.65
N LEU A 323 7.97 6.67 -21.49
CA LEU A 323 7.70 7.32 -20.20
C LEU A 323 7.21 6.31 -19.17
N LEU A 324 6.26 5.45 -19.55
CA LEU A 324 5.75 4.41 -18.67
C LEU A 324 6.84 3.44 -18.23
N GLY A 325 7.72 3.03 -19.15
CA GLY A 325 8.81 2.13 -18.82
C GLY A 325 9.96 2.79 -18.07
N HIS A 326 10.22 4.07 -18.32
CA HIS A 326 11.18 4.82 -17.50
C HIS A 326 10.69 4.91 -16.06
N TRP A 327 9.43 5.31 -15.86
CA TRP A 327 8.83 5.37 -14.54
C TRP A 327 8.78 3.99 -13.87
N LEU A 328 8.18 2.99 -14.52
CA LEU A 328 7.98 1.69 -13.89
C LEU A 328 9.29 0.92 -13.72
N LEU A 329 10.08 0.73 -14.78
CA LEU A 329 11.27 -0.12 -14.74
C LEU A 329 12.47 0.58 -14.09
N ARG A 330 12.72 1.85 -14.43
CA ARG A 330 13.99 2.52 -14.05
C ARG A 330 13.85 3.28 -12.75
N HIS A 331 12.74 4.01 -12.58
CA HIS A 331 12.51 4.79 -11.37
C HIS A 331 11.96 3.92 -10.24
N VAL A 332 10.78 3.34 -10.40
CA VAL A 332 10.08 2.65 -9.31
C VAL A 332 10.72 1.31 -8.97
N LEU A 333 10.91 0.42 -9.96
CA LEU A 333 11.44 -0.92 -9.75
C LEU A 333 12.98 -1.01 -9.77
N GLN A 334 13.66 0.05 -10.23
CA GLN A 334 15.13 0.09 -10.40
C GLN A 334 15.74 -1.15 -11.10
N ILE A 335 15.02 -1.68 -12.08
CA ILE A 335 15.50 -2.76 -12.94
C ILE A 335 16.67 -2.22 -13.77
N PRO A 336 17.86 -2.84 -13.73
CA PRO A 336 18.97 -2.48 -14.61
C PRO A 336 18.59 -2.62 -16.08
N VAL A 337 19.17 -1.76 -16.93
CA VAL A 337 19.01 -1.88 -18.38
C VAL A 337 19.53 -3.25 -18.83
N GLY A 338 18.72 -3.98 -19.62
CA GLY A 338 19.05 -5.31 -20.10
C GLY A 338 18.66 -6.47 -19.17
N LYS A 339 18.22 -6.20 -17.93
CA LYS A 339 17.68 -7.23 -17.03
C LYS A 339 16.20 -7.46 -17.31
N LEU A 340 15.81 -8.71 -17.51
CA LEU A 340 14.40 -9.11 -17.66
C LEU A 340 13.66 -8.98 -16.33
N VAL A 341 12.43 -8.47 -16.40
CA VAL A 341 11.49 -8.51 -15.28
C VAL A 341 10.86 -9.90 -15.21
N THR A 342 10.80 -10.48 -14.01
CA THR A 342 10.10 -11.74 -13.72
C THR A 342 8.97 -11.51 -12.72
N ILE A 343 8.05 -12.48 -12.59
CA ILE A 343 6.97 -12.40 -11.60
C ILE A 343 7.52 -12.40 -10.17
N ASP A 344 8.52 -13.23 -9.86
CA ASP A 344 9.18 -13.26 -8.55
C ASP A 344 9.73 -11.89 -8.12
N MET A 345 10.23 -11.09 -9.07
CA MET A 345 10.72 -9.74 -8.79
C MET A 345 9.59 -8.81 -8.35
N LEU A 346 8.40 -8.94 -8.94
CA LEU A 346 7.22 -8.16 -8.56
C LEU A 346 6.62 -8.66 -7.23
N GLU A 347 6.51 -9.98 -7.06
CA GLU A 347 5.96 -10.57 -5.84
C GLU A 347 6.83 -10.28 -4.61
N SER A 348 8.16 -10.24 -4.78
CA SER A 348 9.09 -9.94 -3.68
C SER A 348 8.90 -8.53 -3.10
N ILE A 349 8.47 -7.57 -3.91
CA ILE A 349 8.13 -6.21 -3.48
C ILE A 349 6.65 -6.06 -3.08
N GLY A 350 5.81 -7.08 -3.32
CA GLY A 350 4.41 -7.12 -2.90
C GLY A 350 3.36 -6.75 -3.95
N ILE A 351 3.76 -6.62 -5.22
CA ILE A 351 2.84 -6.23 -6.30
C ILE A 351 2.82 -7.25 -7.43
N ASP A 352 1.75 -7.29 -8.20
CA ASP A 352 1.68 -8.04 -9.47
C ASP A 352 0.79 -7.36 -10.53
N SER A 353 0.15 -6.27 -10.15
CA SER A 353 -0.90 -5.62 -10.92
C SER A 353 -0.94 -4.14 -10.58
N VAL A 354 -1.68 -3.39 -11.40
CA VAL A 354 -1.96 -1.98 -11.18
C VAL A 354 -3.46 -1.75 -11.18
N LYS A 355 -3.92 -0.84 -10.34
CA LYS A 355 -5.29 -0.35 -10.32
C LYS A 355 -5.38 0.90 -11.18
N LEU A 356 -6.26 0.88 -12.17
CA LEU A 356 -6.62 2.06 -12.96
C LEU A 356 -7.96 2.58 -12.43
N THR A 357 -8.01 3.86 -12.09
CA THR A 357 -9.22 4.55 -11.60
C THR A 357 -9.60 5.64 -12.60
N LYS A 358 -10.82 5.59 -13.15
CA LYS A 358 -11.32 6.55 -14.15
C LYS A 358 -11.80 7.82 -13.45
N LEU A 359 -10.98 8.86 -13.44
CA LEU A 359 -11.31 10.16 -12.83
C LEU A 359 -12.28 10.98 -13.71
N SER A 360 -12.20 10.78 -15.02
CA SER A 360 -13.13 11.29 -16.04
C SER A 360 -12.89 10.52 -17.35
N ASP A 361 -13.66 10.77 -18.40
CA ASP A 361 -13.48 10.11 -19.70
C ASP A 361 -12.08 10.26 -20.31
N ASN A 362 -11.37 11.34 -19.97
CA ASN A 362 -10.04 11.65 -20.49
C ASN A 362 -8.95 11.71 -19.41
N LYS A 363 -9.24 11.27 -18.18
CA LYS A 363 -8.27 11.29 -17.08
C LYS A 363 -8.40 10.06 -16.19
N PHE A 364 -7.28 9.37 -16.01
CA PHE A 364 -7.17 8.16 -15.21
C PHE A 364 -6.04 8.32 -14.20
N ARG A 365 -6.18 7.69 -13.03
CA ARG A 365 -5.09 7.48 -12.08
C ARG A 365 -4.65 6.04 -12.14
N ILE A 366 -3.34 5.80 -12.05
CA ILE A 366 -2.75 4.47 -11.89
C ILE A 366 -2.11 4.36 -10.52
N ASP A 367 -2.39 3.26 -9.83
CA ASP A 367 -1.83 2.91 -8.53
C ASP A 367 -1.33 1.46 -8.55
N PHE A 368 -0.35 1.12 -7.71
CA PHE A 368 0.11 -0.26 -7.55
C PHE A 368 -0.88 -1.08 -6.73
N ALA A 369 -1.04 -2.35 -7.09
CA ALA A 369 -1.98 -3.26 -6.45
C ALA A 369 -1.24 -4.45 -5.84
N LYS A 370 -1.79 -4.97 -4.73
CA LYS A 370 -1.26 -6.11 -4.00
C LYS A 370 -1.26 -7.35 -4.87
N VAL A 371 -0.29 -8.25 -4.67
CA VAL A 371 -0.37 -9.62 -5.20
C VAL A 371 -1.75 -10.24 -4.97
N GLY A 372 -2.34 -10.80 -6.03
CA GLY A 372 -3.66 -11.42 -6.03
C GLY A 372 -4.83 -10.47 -6.34
N SER A 373 -4.59 -9.16 -6.44
CA SER A 373 -5.68 -8.18 -6.63
C SER A 373 -6.34 -8.31 -8.00
N TYR A 374 -5.56 -8.59 -9.04
CA TYR A 374 -6.11 -8.81 -10.38
C TYR A 374 -6.93 -10.09 -10.44
N GLU A 375 -6.47 -11.17 -9.83
CA GLU A 375 -7.13 -12.48 -9.82
C GLU A 375 -8.45 -12.41 -9.03
N GLN A 376 -8.45 -11.73 -7.88
CA GLN A 376 -9.67 -11.50 -7.12
C GLN A 376 -10.68 -10.70 -7.96
N PHE A 377 -10.22 -9.62 -8.60
CA PHE A 377 -11.05 -8.81 -9.48
C PHE A 377 -11.57 -9.59 -10.70
N GLU A 378 -10.72 -10.42 -11.30
CA GLU A 378 -11.09 -11.28 -12.42
C GLU A 378 -12.15 -12.29 -11.98
N ASN A 379 -11.97 -12.98 -10.86
CA ASN A 379 -12.94 -13.95 -10.35
C ASN A 379 -14.29 -13.33 -9.96
N GLU A 380 -14.28 -12.09 -9.47
CA GLU A 380 -15.49 -11.38 -9.08
C GLU A 380 -16.28 -10.87 -10.29
N PHE A 381 -15.60 -10.33 -11.30
CA PHE A 381 -16.27 -9.58 -12.37
C PHE A 381 -16.32 -10.29 -13.72
N LYS A 382 -15.33 -11.11 -14.06
CA LYS A 382 -15.27 -11.77 -15.38
C LYS A 382 -16.42 -12.76 -15.51
N ASP A 383 -17.22 -12.59 -16.55
CA ASP A 383 -18.44 -13.37 -16.82
C ASP A 383 -19.57 -13.26 -15.77
N SER A 384 -19.45 -12.37 -14.77
CA SER A 384 -20.49 -12.11 -13.75
C SER A 384 -21.70 -11.31 -14.27
N LYS A 385 -21.55 -10.64 -15.42
CA LYS A 385 -22.60 -9.81 -16.06
C LYS A 385 -23.30 -10.50 -17.24
N LYS A 386 -23.31 -11.84 -17.28
CA LYS A 386 -24.04 -12.60 -18.32
C LYS A 386 -25.53 -12.68 -18.06
#